data_AF-G3N687-F1
#
_entry.id   AF-G3N687-F1
#
_cell.length_a   1.000
_cell.length_b   1.000
_cell.length_c   1.000
_cell.angle_alpha   90.00
_cell.angle_beta   90.00
_cell.angle_gamma   90.00
#
_symmetry.space_group_name_H-M   'P 1'
#
loop_
_entity.id
_entity.type
_entity.pdbx_description
1 polymer ?
#
loop_
_entity_poly.entity_id
_entity_poly.type
_entity_poly.pdbx_seq_one_letter_code
_entity_poly.pdbx_strand_id
1 'polypeptide(L)'
;MSMGPICPVCKDVFGLMEGMQPPGNMTWTSCPDNVPGFKNCGSIIIHYNIFGGVQTKKHSNPGKRFEGIQRTAYLPNNQEGKEVLHLLKKAFDQKLIFTIGTSVTTGMDNQVTWNDIHHKTSITGGPERFGYPDPGYLSRVKEELKAKGIK
;
A
#
# COMPACT_ATOMS: atom_id res chain seq x y z
N MET A 1 -6.55 17.62 -8.21
CA MET A 1 -6.05 16.26 -8.47
C MET A 1 -6.06 16.04 -9.97
N SER A 2 -4.94 15.76 -10.62
CA SER A 2 -4.96 15.26 -12.00
C SER A 2 -4.82 13.75 -11.95
N MET A 3 -5.94 13.05 -11.73
CA MET A 3 -5.99 11.63 -12.08
C MET A 3 -5.76 11.55 -13.59
N GLY A 4 -4.81 10.72 -14.04
CA GLY A 4 -4.66 10.45 -15.47
C GLY A 4 -6.00 10.00 -16.06
N PRO A 5 -6.30 10.32 -17.34
CA PRO A 5 -7.60 10.01 -17.92
C PRO A 5 -7.94 8.53 -17.72
N ILE A 6 -9.06 8.24 -17.06
CA ILE A 6 -9.58 6.89 -16.87
C ILE A 6 -10.61 6.63 -17.96
N CYS A 7 -10.51 5.51 -18.67
CA CYS A 7 -11.54 5.08 -19.59
C CYS A 7 -12.84 4.81 -18.83
N PRO A 8 -13.94 5.53 -19.10
CA PRO A 8 -15.21 5.29 -18.38
C PRO A 8 -15.83 3.93 -18.71
N VAL A 9 -15.38 3.26 -19.78
CA VAL A 9 -15.92 1.97 -20.24
C VAL A 9 -15.16 0.80 -19.62
N CYS A 10 -13.84 0.73 -19.81
CA CYS A 10 -13.03 -0.40 -19.34
C CYS A 10 -12.28 -0.11 -18.03
N LYS A 11 -12.42 1.10 -17.46
CA LYS A 11 -11.71 1.59 -16.27
C LYS A 11 -10.18 1.59 -16.41
N ASP A 12 -9.68 1.51 -17.65
CA ASP A 12 -8.25 1.54 -17.88
C ASP A 12 -7.67 2.94 -17.68
N VAL A 13 -6.49 3.02 -17.08
CA VAL A 13 -5.82 4.28 -16.74
C VAL A 13 -4.83 4.64 -17.83
N PHE A 14 -4.99 5.83 -18.43
CA PHE A 14 -4.06 6.36 -19.41
C PHE A 14 -3.05 7.31 -18.76
N GLY A 15 -1.76 7.09 -19.02
CA GLY A 15 -0.65 7.87 -18.47
C GLY A 15 -0.11 7.33 -17.13
N LEU A 16 1.02 7.89 -16.67
CA LEU A 16 1.60 7.56 -15.37
C LEU A 16 0.77 8.26 -14.27
N MET A 17 0.00 7.48 -13.50
CA MET A 17 -0.63 7.99 -12.28
C MET A 17 0.45 8.18 -11.21
N GLU A 18 0.74 9.43 -10.88
CA GLU A 18 1.59 9.77 -9.72
C GLU A 18 0.69 10.22 -8.57
N GLY A 19 0.83 9.58 -7.41
CA GLY A 19 0.08 9.93 -6.21
C GLY A 19 0.74 11.03 -5.38
N MET A 20 0.23 11.19 -4.15
CA MET A 20 0.65 12.24 -3.21
C MET A 20 1.28 11.66 -1.94
N GLN A 21 1.80 10.44 -2.01
CA GLN A 21 2.59 9.86 -0.93
C GLN A 21 3.78 10.78 -0.58
N PRO A 22 3.99 11.08 0.71
CA PRO A 22 5.16 11.81 1.16
C PRO A 22 6.47 11.03 0.96
N PRO A 23 7.64 11.71 0.98
CA PRO A 23 8.92 11.03 0.90
C PRO A 23 9.09 9.97 1.98
N GLY A 24 9.72 8.85 1.61
CA GLY A 24 9.94 7.73 2.51
C GLY A 24 10.68 6.59 1.82
N ASN A 25 10.86 5.51 2.57
CA ASN A 25 11.54 4.31 2.11
C ASN A 25 10.61 3.10 2.17
N MET A 26 10.79 2.18 1.22
CA MET A 26 10.22 0.84 1.22
C MET A 26 11.36 -0.17 1.10
N THR A 27 11.48 -1.05 2.09
CA THR A 27 12.43 -2.16 2.09
C THR A 27 11.70 -3.47 2.39
N TRP A 28 12.33 -4.60 2.11
CA TRP A 28 11.77 -5.90 2.46
C TRP A 28 12.85 -6.92 2.79
N THR A 29 12.48 -7.92 3.58
CA THR A 29 13.31 -9.08 3.93
C THR A 29 12.53 -10.36 3.72
N SER A 30 13.24 -11.47 3.52
CA SER A 30 12.64 -12.81 3.48
C SER A 30 12.81 -13.48 4.84
N CYS A 31 11.78 -14.16 5.32
CA CYS A 31 11.78 -14.94 6.54
C CYS A 31 11.39 -16.40 6.25
N PRO A 32 12.03 -17.41 6.89
CA PRO A 32 11.66 -18.81 6.73
C PRO A 32 10.25 -19.14 7.24
N ASP A 33 9.74 -18.35 8.20
CA ASP A 33 8.42 -18.57 8.78
C ASP A 33 7.30 -18.30 7.77
N ASN A 34 6.36 -19.23 7.71
CA ASN A 34 5.22 -19.14 6.80
C ASN A 34 4.14 -18.20 7.36
N VAL A 35 3.48 -17.45 6.48
CA VAL A 35 2.19 -16.83 6.84
C VAL A 35 1.08 -17.89 6.87
N PRO A 36 0.14 -17.86 7.82
CA PRO A 36 -0.97 -18.80 7.88
C PRO A 36 -1.75 -18.90 6.57
N GLY A 37 -2.04 -20.13 6.13
CA GLY A 37 -2.70 -20.42 4.86
C GLY A 37 -1.75 -20.70 3.69
N PHE A 38 -0.45 -20.41 3.82
CA PHE A 38 0.56 -20.70 2.82
C PHE A 38 1.64 -21.61 3.42
N LYS A 39 1.93 -22.75 2.80
CA LYS A 39 2.89 -23.73 3.34
C LYS A 39 4.15 -23.79 2.47
N ASN A 40 5.29 -24.09 3.10
CA ASN A 40 6.57 -24.37 2.44
C ASN A 40 7.09 -23.24 1.53
N CYS A 41 6.77 -21.99 1.85
CA CYS A 41 7.25 -20.85 1.08
C CYS A 41 7.97 -19.80 1.93
N GLY A 42 7.75 -19.75 3.24
CA GLY A 42 8.18 -18.66 4.09
C GLY A 42 7.35 -17.39 3.86
N SER A 43 7.88 -16.25 4.27
CA SER A 43 7.22 -14.94 4.16
C SER A 43 8.16 -13.83 3.73
N ILE A 44 7.60 -12.79 3.14
CA ILE A 44 8.26 -11.52 2.85
C ILE A 44 7.71 -10.50 3.83
N ILE A 45 8.59 -9.83 4.55
CA ILE A 45 8.26 -8.75 5.47
C ILE A 45 8.64 -7.44 4.79
N ILE A 46 7.65 -6.59 4.53
CA ILE A 46 7.82 -5.28 3.92
C ILE A 46 7.81 -4.23 5.01
N HIS A 47 8.81 -3.35 5.03
CA HIS A 47 8.89 -2.22 5.93
C HIS A 47 8.74 -0.91 5.15
N TYR A 48 7.76 -0.11 5.56
CA TYR A 48 7.56 1.24 5.09
C TYR A 48 7.98 2.23 6.17
N ASN A 49 8.74 3.25 5.78
CA ASN A 49 9.09 4.38 6.63
C ASN A 49 8.80 5.68 5.88
N ILE A 50 7.65 6.30 6.15
CA ILE A 50 7.27 7.59 5.59
C ILE A 50 7.72 8.69 6.53
N PHE A 51 8.46 9.66 6.00
CA PHE A 51 9.00 10.75 6.80
C PHE A 51 7.94 11.79 7.09
N GLY A 52 7.97 12.35 8.30
CA GLY A 52 7.15 13.51 8.65
C GLY A 52 7.56 14.75 7.86
N GLY A 53 6.64 15.70 7.73
CA GLY A 53 6.91 16.87 6.92
C GLY A 53 5.81 17.92 6.96
N VAL A 54 5.80 18.75 5.91
CA VAL A 54 4.83 19.81 5.71
C VAL A 54 4.09 19.57 4.40
N GLN A 55 2.78 19.73 4.42
CA GLN A 55 1.93 19.56 3.25
C GLN A 55 2.27 20.58 2.17
N THR A 56 2.64 20.08 1.00
CA THR A 56 2.82 20.88 -0.23
C THR A 56 1.49 21.44 -0.74
N LYS A 57 1.54 22.34 -1.73
CA LYS A 57 0.36 22.87 -2.45
C LYS A 57 -0.52 21.82 -3.12
N LYS A 58 -0.04 20.57 -3.26
CA LYS A 58 -0.81 19.47 -3.85
C LYS A 58 -1.74 18.78 -2.84
N HIS A 59 -1.46 18.89 -1.53
CA HIS A 59 -2.28 18.25 -0.49
C HIS A 59 -3.48 19.12 -0.08
N SER A 60 -4.37 18.54 0.73
CA SER A 60 -5.61 19.18 1.19
C SER A 60 -5.37 20.42 2.06
N ASN A 61 -4.33 20.43 2.90
CA ASN A 61 -4.03 21.53 3.81
C ASN A 61 -2.59 22.04 3.64
N PRO A 62 -2.27 22.79 2.56
CA PRO A 62 -0.92 23.30 2.32
C PRO A 62 -0.35 24.08 3.51
N GLY A 63 0.91 23.82 3.88
CA GLY A 63 1.60 24.45 5.00
C GLY A 63 1.36 23.79 6.37
N LYS A 64 0.39 22.88 6.51
CA LYS A 64 0.19 22.12 7.75
C LYS A 64 1.21 20.98 7.88
N ARG A 65 1.65 20.73 9.11
CA ARG A 65 2.52 19.60 9.44
C ARG A 65 1.73 18.29 9.43
N PHE A 66 2.42 17.20 9.14
CA PHE A 66 1.96 15.83 9.32
C PHE A 66 3.11 15.00 9.92
N GLU A 67 2.75 14.00 10.72
CA GLU A 67 3.72 13.09 11.32
C GLU A 67 4.06 11.94 10.37
N GLY A 68 5.31 11.47 10.43
CA GLY A 68 5.73 10.30 9.70
C GLY A 68 5.16 9.01 10.29
N ILE A 69 5.22 7.92 9.55
CA ILE A 69 4.76 6.61 10.02
C ILE A 69 5.74 5.51 9.67
N GLN A 70 5.75 4.47 10.50
CA GLN A 70 6.38 3.19 10.20
C GLN A 70 5.30 2.12 10.14
N ARG A 71 5.33 1.30 9.09
CA ARG A 71 4.36 0.20 8.90
C ARG A 71 5.09 -1.05 8.44
N THR A 72 4.61 -2.19 8.92
CA THR A 72 5.07 -3.50 8.48
C THR A 72 3.92 -4.21 7.79
N ALA A 73 4.22 -4.90 6.69
CA ALA A 73 3.27 -5.73 5.97
C ALA A 73 3.88 -7.08 5.58
N TYR A 74 3.02 -8.07 5.31
CA TYR A 74 3.42 -9.46 5.11
C TYR A 74 2.84 -10.03 3.81
N LEU A 75 3.69 -10.72 3.05
CA LEU A 75 3.30 -11.54 1.89
C LEU A 75 3.83 -12.97 2.06
N PRO A 76 3.19 -14.00 1.50
CA PRO A 76 3.82 -15.30 1.35
C PRO A 76 5.02 -15.19 0.40
N ASN A 77 6.13 -15.86 0.71
CA ASN A 77 7.31 -15.87 -0.16
C ASN A 77 7.22 -16.95 -1.26
N ASN A 78 6.10 -16.96 -1.99
CA ASN A 78 5.87 -17.80 -3.16
C ASN A 78 5.86 -16.96 -4.45
N GLN A 79 5.58 -17.58 -5.59
CA GLN A 79 5.60 -16.89 -6.89
C GLN A 79 4.62 -15.70 -6.94
N GLU A 80 3.38 -15.91 -6.49
CA GLU A 80 2.34 -14.88 -6.51
C GLU A 80 2.63 -13.74 -5.52
N GLY A 81 3.15 -14.05 -4.33
CA GLY A 81 3.56 -13.02 -3.36
C GLY A 81 4.73 -12.17 -3.86
N LYS A 82 5.68 -12.76 -4.59
CA LYS A 82 6.78 -12.00 -5.24
C LYS A 82 6.28 -11.09 -6.36
N GLU A 83 5.28 -11.52 -7.12
CA GLU A 83 4.60 -10.69 -8.12
C GLU A 83 3.94 -9.48 -7.43
N VAL A 84 3.16 -9.71 -6.37
CA VAL A 84 2.54 -8.64 -5.58
C VAL A 84 3.59 -7.69 -5.01
N LEU A 85 4.70 -8.20 -4.48
CA LEU A 85 5.81 -7.35 -3.99
C LEU A 85 6.33 -6.41 -5.08
N HIS A 86 6.54 -6.91 -6.30
CA HIS A 86 7.01 -6.09 -7.42
C HIS A 86 6.02 -4.99 -7.78
N LEU A 87 4.72 -5.32 -7.82
CA LEU A 87 3.66 -4.34 -8.08
C LEU A 87 3.55 -3.30 -6.97
N LEU A 88 3.65 -3.72 -5.70
CA LEU A 88 3.68 -2.79 -4.55
C LEU A 88 4.88 -1.85 -4.61
N LYS A 89 6.06 -2.34 -5.02
CA LYS A 89 7.25 -1.49 -5.21
C LYS A 89 7.02 -0.46 -6.30
N LYS A 90 6.45 -0.87 -7.43
CA LYS A 90 6.08 0.04 -8.52
C LYS A 90 5.05 1.09 -8.07
N ALA A 91 4.04 0.69 -7.30
CA ALA A 91 3.05 1.60 -6.72
C ALA A 91 3.69 2.59 -5.74
N PHE A 92 4.64 2.13 -4.91
CA PHE A 92 5.38 3.00 -3.99
C PHE A 92 6.21 4.05 -4.73
N ASP A 93 6.92 3.64 -5.79
CA ASP A 93 7.72 4.53 -6.63
C ASP A 93 6.86 5.58 -7.36
N GLN A 94 5.62 5.19 -7.69
CA GLN A 94 4.61 6.09 -8.24
C GLN A 94 3.81 6.86 -7.17
N LYS A 95 4.22 6.79 -5.89
CA LYS A 95 3.61 7.53 -4.76
C LYS A 95 2.14 7.17 -4.48
N LEU A 96 1.76 5.92 -4.71
CA LEU A 96 0.37 5.46 -4.62
C LEU A 96 0.04 4.63 -3.38
N ILE A 97 1.01 4.20 -2.56
CA ILE A 97 0.73 3.36 -1.37
C ILE A 97 0.10 4.16 -0.24
N PHE A 98 0.61 5.38 0.00
CA PHE A 98 0.10 6.28 1.04
C PHE A 98 -0.40 7.59 0.47
N THR A 99 -1.14 8.32 1.30
CA THR A 99 -1.55 9.71 1.06
C THR A 99 -1.56 10.47 2.39
N ILE A 100 -1.83 11.78 2.34
CA ILE A 100 -2.17 12.56 3.52
C ILE A 100 -3.67 12.79 3.53
N GLY A 101 -4.32 12.46 4.64
CA GLY A 101 -5.75 12.63 4.80
C GLY A 101 -6.20 12.54 6.25
N THR A 102 -7.48 12.23 6.40
CA THR A 102 -8.12 11.97 7.70
C THR A 102 -7.95 10.50 8.04
N SER A 103 -7.40 10.21 9.21
CA SER A 103 -7.33 8.86 9.75
C SER A 103 -8.74 8.36 10.06
N VAL A 104 -9.17 7.27 9.42
CA VAL A 104 -10.51 6.70 9.65
C VAL A 104 -10.67 6.19 11.08
N THR A 105 -9.61 5.67 11.69
CA THR A 105 -9.66 5.08 13.04
C THR A 105 -9.67 6.11 14.15
N THR A 106 -9.02 7.26 13.95
CA THR A 106 -8.86 8.29 15.00
C THR A 106 -9.61 9.59 14.69
N GLY A 107 -10.11 9.76 13.47
CA GLY A 107 -10.73 11.01 13.00
C GLY A 107 -9.76 12.18 12.83
N MET A 108 -8.45 11.97 13.06
CA MET A 108 -7.47 13.05 13.00
C MET A 108 -7.10 13.39 11.56
N ASP A 109 -7.11 14.67 11.23
CA ASP A 109 -6.61 15.19 9.96
C ASP A 109 -5.08 15.28 9.90
N ASN A 110 -4.58 15.51 8.69
CA ASN A 110 -3.16 15.72 8.40
C ASN A 110 -2.30 14.51 8.79
N GLN A 111 -2.83 13.31 8.58
CA GLN A 111 -2.16 12.05 8.89
C GLN A 111 -1.75 11.33 7.62
N VAL A 112 -0.62 10.60 7.68
CA VAL A 112 -0.27 9.65 6.63
C VAL A 112 -1.18 8.43 6.76
N THR A 113 -1.94 8.13 5.71
CA THR A 113 -2.89 7.03 5.65
C THR A 113 -2.64 6.13 4.44
N TRP A 114 -3.13 4.89 4.49
CA TRP A 114 -3.16 4.02 3.31
C TRP A 114 -4.03 4.64 2.21
N ASN A 115 -3.68 4.39 0.96
CA ASN A 115 -4.36 4.94 -0.22
C ASN A 115 -5.05 3.82 -1.04
N ASP A 116 -6.01 3.14 -0.41
CA ASP A 116 -6.86 2.09 -1.00
C ASP A 116 -6.15 0.85 -1.56
N ILE A 117 -4.89 0.61 -1.16
CA ILE A 117 -4.17 -0.63 -1.45
C ILE A 117 -3.99 -1.35 -0.11
N HIS A 118 -4.78 -2.39 0.10
CA HIS A 118 -4.81 -3.10 1.37
C HIS A 118 -3.54 -3.90 1.58
N HIS A 119 -2.99 -3.78 2.79
CA HIS A 119 -1.82 -4.53 3.22
C HIS A 119 -2.20 -5.47 4.35
N LYS A 120 -1.52 -6.62 4.41
CA LYS A 120 -1.58 -7.50 5.57
C LYS A 120 -0.60 -7.02 6.62
N THR A 121 -1.08 -6.30 7.63
CA THR A 121 -0.26 -5.77 8.73
C THR A 121 -0.18 -6.70 9.94
N SER A 122 -0.86 -7.85 9.88
CA SER A 122 -0.79 -8.91 10.88
C SER A 122 -0.55 -10.27 10.20
N ILE A 123 0.11 -11.19 10.90
CA ILE A 123 0.20 -12.59 10.47
C ILE A 123 -0.94 -13.45 11.03
N THR A 124 -1.78 -12.90 11.92
CA THR A 124 -2.91 -13.61 12.55
C THR A 124 -4.19 -12.78 12.50
N GLY A 125 -5.32 -13.42 12.83
CA GLY A 125 -6.62 -12.74 12.99
C GLY A 125 -7.41 -12.58 11.69
N GLY A 126 -6.92 -13.16 10.58
CA GLY A 126 -7.65 -13.20 9.31
C GLY A 126 -7.96 -11.81 8.73
N PRO A 127 -8.88 -11.74 7.73
CA PRO A 127 -9.20 -10.51 7.02
C PRO A 127 -9.63 -9.36 7.93
N GLU A 128 -10.41 -9.66 8.98
CA GLU A 128 -10.96 -8.67 9.93
C GLU A 128 -9.89 -7.92 10.73
N ARG A 129 -8.71 -8.53 10.91
CA ARG A 129 -7.57 -7.92 11.60
C ARG A 129 -6.43 -7.58 10.66
N PHE A 130 -6.73 -7.41 9.36
CA PHE A 130 -5.74 -7.16 8.32
C PHE A 130 -4.62 -8.21 8.32
N GLY A 131 -4.97 -9.47 8.61
CA GLY A 131 -4.02 -10.55 8.74
C GLY A 131 -4.38 -11.82 7.99
N TYR A 132 -3.64 -12.88 8.30
CA TYR A 132 -3.78 -14.21 7.72
C TYR A 132 -4.46 -15.18 8.71
N PRO A 133 -5.04 -16.30 8.23
CA PRO A 133 -5.18 -16.70 6.82
C PRO A 133 -6.21 -15.84 6.07
N ASP A 134 -5.95 -15.59 4.79
CA ASP A 134 -6.88 -14.90 3.88
C ASP A 134 -6.62 -15.34 2.44
N PRO A 135 -7.35 -16.36 1.95
CA PRO A 135 -7.09 -16.95 0.64
C PRO A 135 -7.39 -15.99 -0.52
N GLY A 136 -8.24 -14.98 -0.32
CA GLY A 136 -8.62 -14.03 -1.37
C GLY A 136 -7.71 -12.81 -1.48
N TYR A 137 -6.78 -12.63 -0.55
CA TYR A 137 -6.00 -11.38 -0.43
C TYR A 137 -5.14 -11.08 -1.66
N LEU A 138 -4.37 -12.05 -2.17
CA LEU A 138 -3.45 -11.79 -3.29
C LEU A 138 -4.19 -11.40 -4.58
N SER A 139 -5.38 -11.96 -4.84
CA SER A 139 -6.23 -11.53 -5.95
C SER A 139 -6.71 -10.10 -5.74
N ARG A 140 -7.29 -9.80 -4.57
CA ARG A 140 -7.85 -8.48 -4.28
C ARG A 140 -6.82 -7.36 -4.35
N VAL A 141 -5.63 -7.55 -3.77
CA VAL A 141 -4.58 -6.52 -3.82
C VAL A 141 -4.08 -6.28 -5.25
N LYS A 142 -4.02 -7.31 -6.10
CA LYS A 142 -3.71 -7.15 -7.53
C LYS A 142 -4.79 -6.35 -8.27
N GLU A 143 -6.06 -6.56 -7.95
CA GLU A 143 -7.17 -5.78 -8.49
C GLU A 143 -7.11 -4.30 -8.06
N GLU A 144 -6.81 -4.04 -6.78
CA GLU A 144 -6.62 -2.69 -6.24
C GLU A 144 -5.45 -1.97 -6.91
N LEU A 145 -4.32 -2.66 -7.08
CA LEU A 145 -3.14 -2.16 -7.79
C LEU A 145 -3.48 -1.84 -9.26
N LYS A 146 -4.17 -2.75 -9.94
CA LYS A 146 -4.64 -2.55 -11.32
C LYS A 146 -5.57 -1.36 -11.45
N ALA A 147 -6.48 -1.16 -10.49
CA ALA A 147 -7.38 0.00 -10.45
C ALA A 147 -6.63 1.33 -10.26
N LYS A 148 -5.43 1.30 -9.65
CA LYS A 148 -4.51 2.43 -9.54
C LYS A 148 -3.56 2.55 -10.75
N GLY A 149 -3.77 1.77 -11.81
CA GLY A 149 -2.95 1.78 -13.03
C GLY A 149 -1.65 0.97 -12.94
N ILE A 150 -1.47 0.16 -11.89
CA ILE A 150 -0.28 -0.67 -11.69
C ILE A 150 -0.51 -2.05 -12.29
N LYS A 151 0.30 -2.38 -13.31
CA LYS A 151 0.28 -3.64 -14.05
C LYS A 151 1.70 -4.16 -14.23
#